data_AF-A0A0B3Z715-F1
#
_entry.id   AF-A0A0B3Z715-F1
#
_cell.length_a   1.000
_cell.length_b   1.000
_cell.length_c   1.000
_cell.angle_alpha   90.00
_cell.angle_beta   90.00
_cell.angle_gamma   90.00
#
_symmetry.space_group_name_H-M   'P 1'
#
loop_
_entity.id
_entity.type
_entity.pdbx_description
1 polymer ?
#
loop_
_entity_poly.entity_id
_entity_poly.type
_entity_poly.pdbx_seq_one_letter_code
_entity_poly.pdbx_strand_id
1 'polypeptide(L)'
;MKLSTFAIALTLSVAATQSFAKDVVLKPINDNIETQACLTAAEDGFGPALRLIRSKGFNAEEFSASVRCNGESLRTFAYMYKNNKATENAKTVALVAKNQDVASQACLEALSVGKEAALAKFGLEGENIICNHKTMSDFVREYSAENVVVRTAAE
;
A
#
# COMPACT_ATOMS: atom_id res chain seq x y z
N MET A 1 -54.63 -5.50 37.84
CA MET A 1 -53.26 -5.74 37.34
C MET A 1 -53.07 -4.91 36.08
N LYS A 2 -52.14 -3.95 36.07
CA LYS A 2 -51.76 -3.19 34.86
C LYS A 2 -50.37 -3.67 34.47
N LEU A 3 -50.25 -4.49 33.43
CA LEU A 3 -48.95 -4.79 32.82
C LEU A 3 -48.61 -3.66 31.86
N SER A 4 -47.61 -2.84 32.19
CA SER A 4 -46.97 -1.95 31.22
C SER A 4 -46.01 -2.77 30.38
N THR A 5 -46.33 -2.93 29.10
CA THR A 5 -45.43 -3.43 28.06
C THR A 5 -44.41 -2.35 27.71
N PHE A 6 -43.16 -2.51 28.15
CA PHE A 6 -42.03 -1.74 27.63
C PHE A 6 -41.58 -2.36 26.30
N ALA A 7 -41.80 -1.65 25.19
CA ALA A 7 -41.23 -2.00 23.89
C ALA A 7 -39.79 -1.49 23.83
N ILE A 8 -38.82 -2.40 23.78
CA ILE A 8 -37.40 -2.05 23.58
C ILE A 8 -37.16 -1.95 22.07
N ALA A 9 -37.03 -0.72 21.57
CA ALA A 9 -36.62 -0.48 20.19
C ALA A 9 -35.10 -0.71 20.05
N LEU A 10 -34.73 -1.83 19.42
CA LEU A 10 -33.34 -2.11 19.05
C LEU A 10 -32.96 -1.25 17.84
N THR A 11 -32.29 -0.12 18.05
CA THR A 11 -31.70 0.66 16.96
C THR A 11 -30.33 0.07 16.61
N LEU A 12 -30.30 -0.77 15.57
CA LEU A 12 -29.05 -1.24 14.98
C LEU A 12 -28.35 -0.04 14.33
N SER A 13 -27.39 0.55 15.02
CA SER A 13 -26.50 1.57 14.46
C SER A 13 -25.53 0.85 13.53
N VAL A 14 -25.78 0.90 12.22
CA VAL A 14 -24.78 0.48 11.24
C VAL A 14 -23.66 1.51 11.30
N ALA A 15 -22.55 1.17 11.95
CA ALA A 15 -21.34 1.96 11.87
C ALA A 15 -20.86 1.90 10.42
N ALA A 16 -21.26 2.88 9.60
CA ALA A 16 -20.63 3.12 8.32
C ALA A 16 -19.17 3.45 8.62
N THR A 17 -18.27 2.50 8.37
CA THR A 17 -16.84 2.77 8.34
C THR A 17 -16.63 3.81 7.26
N GLN A 18 -16.45 5.07 7.67
CA GLN A 18 -16.02 6.12 6.77
C GLN A 18 -14.63 5.69 6.27
N SER A 19 -14.60 5.07 5.10
CA SER A 19 -13.35 4.79 4.40
C SER A 19 -12.77 6.16 4.07
N PHE A 20 -11.88 6.64 4.93
CA PHE A 20 -11.11 7.85 4.68
C PHE A 20 -10.51 7.73 3.28
N ALA A 21 -10.71 8.76 2.46
CA ALA A 21 -10.02 8.88 1.19
C ALA A 21 -8.52 8.75 1.50
N LYS A 22 -7.89 7.71 0.97
CA LYS A 22 -6.44 7.54 1.09
C LYS A 22 -5.82 8.56 0.13
N ASP A 23 -4.92 9.42 0.61
CA ASP A 23 -4.09 10.30 -0.23
C ASP A 23 -2.76 9.59 -0.52
N VAL A 24 -2.79 8.58 -1.39
CA VAL A 24 -1.62 7.75 -1.69
C VAL A 24 -1.20 7.97 -3.13
N VAL A 25 0.08 8.30 -3.34
CA VAL A 25 0.69 8.33 -4.68
C VAL A 25 1.31 6.97 -4.94
N LEU A 26 0.80 6.27 -5.94
CA LEU A 26 1.38 5.02 -6.40
C LEU A 26 2.59 5.31 -7.28
N LYS A 27 3.69 4.60 -7.05
CA LYS A 27 4.90 4.70 -7.88
C LYS A 27 5.09 3.38 -8.64
N PRO A 28 5.07 3.40 -9.98
CA PRO A 28 5.38 2.21 -10.76
C PRO A 28 6.84 1.82 -10.54
N ILE A 29 7.10 0.52 -10.33
CA ILE A 29 8.48 0.01 -10.17
C ILE A 29 9.15 -0.27 -11.52
N ASN A 30 8.36 -0.44 -12.57
CA ASN A 30 8.83 -0.66 -13.95
C ASN A 30 7.68 -0.37 -14.94
N ASP A 31 7.99 -0.48 -16.24
CA ASP A 31 7.05 -0.22 -17.33
C ASP A 31 6.43 -1.50 -17.91
N ASN A 32 6.44 -2.63 -17.20
CA ASN A 32 5.80 -3.85 -17.71
C ASN A 32 4.27 -3.74 -17.67
N ILE A 33 3.59 -4.66 -18.38
CA ILE A 33 2.14 -4.61 -18.52
C ILE A 33 1.41 -4.86 -17.20
N GLU A 34 1.98 -5.66 -16.30
CA GLU A 34 1.46 -5.93 -14.97
C GLU A 34 1.40 -4.65 -14.14
N THR A 35 2.52 -3.90 -14.11
CA THR A 35 2.62 -2.64 -13.38
C THR A 35 1.67 -1.59 -13.97
N GLN A 36 1.62 -1.46 -15.30
CA GLN A 36 0.68 -0.54 -15.95
C GLN A 36 -0.78 -0.92 -15.66
N ALA A 37 -1.13 -2.21 -15.71
CA ALA A 37 -2.49 -2.67 -15.39
C ALA A 37 -2.88 -2.33 -13.95
N CYS A 38 -1.98 -2.55 -12.98
CA CYS A 38 -2.20 -2.19 -11.59
C CYS A 38 -2.36 -0.67 -11.39
N LEU A 39 -1.53 0.14 -12.05
CA LEU A 39 -1.60 1.59 -11.97
C LEU A 39 -2.92 2.11 -12.56
N THR A 40 -3.25 1.71 -13.80
CA THR A 40 -4.54 2.05 -14.43
C THR A 40 -5.73 1.57 -13.62
N ALA A 41 -5.63 0.40 -12.96
CA ALA A 41 -6.69 -0.09 -12.10
C ALA A 41 -6.93 0.83 -10.90
N ALA A 42 -5.87 1.39 -10.32
CA ALA A 42 -5.98 2.28 -9.17
C ALA A 42 -6.40 3.71 -9.55
N GLU A 43 -5.93 4.21 -10.68
CA GLU A 43 -6.19 5.59 -11.13
C GLU A 43 -7.54 5.72 -11.85
N ASP A 44 -7.80 4.80 -12.79
CA ASP A 44 -8.96 4.87 -13.68
C ASP A 44 -10.04 3.83 -13.33
N GLY A 45 -9.66 2.76 -12.62
CA GLY A 45 -10.56 1.69 -12.20
C GLY A 45 -10.42 0.39 -12.98
N PHE A 46 -11.17 -0.63 -12.55
CA PHE A 46 -11.07 -1.99 -13.08
C PHE A 46 -11.40 -2.08 -14.58
N GLY A 47 -12.46 -1.42 -15.04
CA GLY A 47 -12.87 -1.44 -16.44
C GLY A 47 -11.80 -0.89 -17.40
N PRO A 48 -11.25 0.31 -17.15
CA PRO A 48 -10.11 0.85 -17.90
C PRO A 48 -8.89 -0.06 -17.90
N ALA A 49 -8.52 -0.67 -16.77
CA ALA A 49 -7.42 -1.63 -16.72
C ALA A 49 -7.65 -2.82 -17.66
N LEU A 50 -8.86 -3.39 -17.68
CA LEU A 50 -9.19 -4.45 -18.63
C LEU A 50 -9.13 -3.99 -20.10
N ARG A 51 -9.37 -2.71 -20.40
CA ARG A 51 -9.21 -2.18 -21.76
C ARG A 51 -7.75 -2.03 -22.15
N LEU A 52 -6.91 -1.57 -21.23
CA LEU A 52 -5.46 -1.51 -21.42
C LEU A 52 -4.88 -2.90 -21.69
N ILE A 53 -5.27 -3.90 -20.89
CA ILE A 53 -4.80 -5.28 -21.07
C ILE A 53 -5.16 -5.81 -22.47
N ARG A 54 -6.41 -5.58 -22.92
CA ARG A 54 -6.83 -5.97 -24.28
C ARG A 54 -6.08 -5.23 -25.37
N SER A 55 -5.83 -3.92 -25.21
CA SER A 55 -5.14 -3.13 -26.22
C SER A 55 -3.67 -3.55 -26.41
N LYS A 56 -3.09 -4.22 -25.42
CA LYS A 56 -1.74 -4.80 -25.46
C LYS A 56 -1.72 -6.24 -25.96
N GLY A 57 -2.85 -6.78 -26.41
CA GLY A 57 -2.96 -8.10 -27.03
C GLY A 57 -3.16 -9.27 -26.05
N PHE A 58 -3.41 -8.99 -24.78
CA PHE A 58 -3.63 -10.04 -23.77
C PHE A 58 -5.10 -10.40 -23.60
N ASN A 59 -5.36 -11.65 -23.21
CA ASN A 59 -6.67 -12.06 -22.72
C ASN A 59 -6.92 -11.40 -21.36
N ALA A 60 -7.89 -10.48 -21.31
CA ALA A 60 -8.13 -9.70 -20.10
C ALA A 60 -8.65 -10.51 -18.91
N GLU A 61 -9.41 -11.58 -19.15
CA GLU A 61 -9.94 -12.42 -18.08
C GLU A 61 -8.81 -13.22 -17.44
N GLU A 62 -8.00 -13.91 -18.26
CA GLU A 62 -6.85 -14.69 -17.80
C GLU A 62 -5.78 -13.81 -17.14
N PHE A 63 -5.45 -12.69 -17.76
CA PHE A 63 -4.48 -11.74 -17.20
C PHE A 63 -4.96 -11.17 -15.86
N SER A 64 -6.22 -10.71 -15.78
CA SER A 64 -6.75 -10.14 -14.54
C SER A 64 -6.89 -11.15 -13.40
N ALA A 65 -7.02 -12.44 -13.72
CA ALA A 65 -7.06 -13.52 -12.74
C ALA A 65 -5.66 -13.86 -12.18
N SER A 66 -4.60 -13.65 -12.98
CA SER A 66 -3.22 -13.98 -12.60
C SER A 66 -2.47 -12.83 -11.94
N VAL A 67 -2.65 -11.60 -12.41
CA VAL A 67 -1.89 -10.43 -11.93
C VAL A 67 -2.19 -10.11 -10.46
N ARG A 68 -1.15 -9.73 -9.72
CA ARG A 68 -1.23 -9.29 -8.32
C ARG A 68 -0.62 -7.90 -8.17
N CYS A 69 -1.43 -6.97 -7.67
CA CYS A 69 -1.05 -5.59 -7.41
C CYS A 69 -0.78 -5.45 -5.91
N ASN A 70 0.50 -5.44 -5.52
CA ASN A 70 0.92 -5.47 -4.11
C ASN A 70 0.27 -6.63 -3.32
N GLY A 71 0.16 -7.80 -3.95
CA GLY A 71 -0.48 -8.99 -3.39
C GLY A 71 -1.99 -9.08 -3.61
N GLU A 72 -2.65 -8.00 -4.00
CA GLU A 72 -4.10 -7.95 -4.19
C GLU A 72 -4.53 -8.29 -5.62
N SER A 73 -5.77 -8.78 -5.78
CA SER A 73 -6.33 -8.95 -7.11
C SER A 73 -6.52 -7.60 -7.82
N LEU A 74 -6.46 -7.58 -9.15
CA LEU A 74 -6.67 -6.35 -9.93
C LEU A 74 -7.99 -5.63 -9.59
N ARG A 75 -9.06 -6.40 -9.35
CA ARG A 75 -10.38 -5.87 -8.97
C ARG A 75 -10.37 -5.27 -7.56
N THR A 76 -9.77 -5.98 -6.59
CA THR A 76 -9.65 -5.49 -5.22
C THR A 76 -8.83 -4.21 -5.19
N PHE A 77 -7.70 -4.21 -5.91
CA PHE A 77 -6.82 -3.04 -6.00
C PHE A 77 -7.57 -1.82 -6.57
N ALA A 78 -8.30 -1.98 -7.67
CA ALA A 78 -9.13 -0.90 -8.21
C ALA A 78 -10.17 -0.37 -7.19
N TYR A 79 -10.78 -1.26 -6.42
CA TYR A 79 -11.74 -0.87 -5.39
C TYR A 79 -11.07 -0.11 -4.24
N MET A 80 -9.90 -0.54 -3.78
CA MET A 80 -9.14 0.09 -2.70
C MET A 80 -8.79 1.55 -3.00
N TYR A 81 -8.54 1.88 -4.27
CA TYR A 81 -8.13 3.21 -4.72
C TYR A 81 -9.25 4.00 -5.39
N LYS A 82 -10.49 3.49 -5.44
CA LYS A 82 -11.64 4.17 -6.09
C LYS A 82 -11.86 5.61 -5.63
N ASN A 83 -11.59 5.89 -4.35
CA ASN A 83 -11.75 7.22 -3.75
C ASN A 83 -10.39 7.89 -3.46
N ASN A 84 -9.29 7.33 -3.96
CA ASN A 84 -7.99 7.96 -3.88
C ASN A 84 -8.01 9.22 -4.74
N LYS A 85 -7.90 10.37 -4.11
CA LYS A 85 -7.56 11.60 -4.84
C LYS A 85 -6.06 11.73 -4.68
N ALA A 86 -5.31 11.36 -5.71
CA ALA A 86 -3.90 11.71 -5.75
C ALA A 86 -3.80 13.24 -5.69
N THR A 87 -3.69 13.78 -4.49
CA THR A 87 -3.54 15.21 -4.27
C THR A 87 -2.05 15.50 -4.30
N GLU A 88 -1.65 16.54 -5.02
CA GLU A 88 -0.27 17.06 -4.99
C GLU A 88 0.18 17.47 -3.58
N ASN A 89 -0.77 17.53 -2.63
CA ASN A 89 -0.57 17.85 -1.21
C ASN A 89 -0.56 16.62 -0.30
N ALA A 90 -0.38 15.41 -0.83
CA ALA A 90 -0.22 14.23 0.00
C ALA A 90 0.97 14.45 0.96
N LYS A 91 0.68 14.44 2.27
CA LYS A 91 1.68 14.74 3.30
C LYS A 91 2.87 13.81 3.13
N THR A 92 4.03 14.39 2.87
CA THR A 92 5.27 13.64 2.75
C THR A 92 5.75 13.27 4.15
N VAL A 93 5.91 11.98 4.42
CA VAL A 93 6.50 11.50 5.67
C VAL A 93 8.01 11.42 5.45
N ALA A 94 8.76 12.24 6.20
CA ALA A 94 10.21 12.17 6.22
C ALA A 94 10.66 11.09 7.22
N LEU A 95 11.30 10.05 6.72
CA LEU A 95 11.93 9.03 7.58
C LEU A 95 13.43 9.34 7.67
N VAL A 96 13.90 9.46 8.91
CA VAL A 96 15.30 9.74 9.25
C VAL A 96 15.81 8.61 10.11
N ALA A 97 17.03 8.16 9.86
CA ALA A 97 17.69 7.17 10.70
C ALA A 97 17.87 7.77 12.10
N LYS A 98 17.48 7.02 13.13
CA LYS A 98 17.64 7.45 14.53
C LYS A 98 19.11 7.73 14.87
N ASN A 99 20.03 6.98 14.26
CA ASN A 99 21.47 7.07 14.44
C ASN A 99 22.20 6.56 13.18
N GLN A 100 23.53 6.46 13.25
CA GLN A 100 24.36 5.98 12.14
C GLN A 100 24.64 4.47 12.20
N ASP A 101 23.92 3.71 13.04
CA ASP A 101 24.15 2.26 13.12
C ASP A 101 23.66 1.54 11.86
N VAL A 102 24.29 0.40 11.57
CA VAL A 102 24.03 -0.39 10.36
C VAL A 102 22.57 -0.86 10.27
N ALA A 103 21.92 -1.10 11.40
CA ALA A 103 20.52 -1.50 11.45
C ALA A 103 19.58 -0.37 11.04
N SER A 104 19.83 0.86 11.51
CA SER A 104 19.07 2.06 11.14
C SER A 104 19.25 2.41 9.67
N GLN A 105 20.45 2.24 9.13
CA GLN A 105 20.70 2.41 7.70
C GLN A 105 20.00 1.32 6.86
N ALA A 106 20.03 0.06 7.31
CA ALA A 106 19.32 -1.03 6.64
C ALA A 106 17.81 -0.80 6.60
N CYS A 107 17.20 -0.28 7.68
CA CYS A 107 15.78 0.08 7.70
C CYS A 107 15.41 1.10 6.61
N LEU A 108 16.23 2.14 6.44
CA LEU A 108 15.98 3.15 5.41
C LEU A 108 16.21 2.59 3.99
N GLU A 109 17.30 1.85 3.80
CA GLU A 109 17.64 1.24 2.51
C GLU A 109 16.55 0.26 2.03
N ALA A 110 15.96 -0.49 2.96
CA ALA A 110 14.91 -1.47 2.67
C ALA A 110 13.67 -0.85 2.02
N LEU A 111 13.43 0.46 2.19
CA LEU A 111 12.35 1.18 1.51
C LEU A 111 12.60 1.34 0.01
N SER A 112 13.87 1.35 -0.41
CA SER A 112 14.25 1.51 -1.81
C SER A 112 14.49 0.18 -2.52
N VAL A 113 15.14 -0.78 -1.85
CA VAL A 113 15.60 -2.03 -2.48
C VAL A 113 14.88 -3.28 -1.96
N GLY A 114 13.99 -3.12 -0.98
CA GLY A 114 13.35 -4.23 -0.27
C GLY A 114 14.22 -4.81 0.84
N LYS A 115 13.58 -5.53 1.76
CA LYS A 115 14.20 -6.11 2.97
C LYS A 115 15.42 -6.97 2.64
N GLU A 116 15.29 -7.88 1.67
CA GLU A 116 16.27 -8.93 1.46
C GLU A 116 17.57 -8.37 0.86
N ALA A 117 17.45 -7.46 -0.11
CA ALA A 117 18.60 -6.77 -0.68
C ALA A 117 19.27 -5.81 0.33
N ALA A 118 18.49 -5.15 1.19
CA ALA A 118 19.04 -4.30 2.25
C ALA A 118 19.82 -5.13 3.29
N LEU A 119 19.29 -6.26 3.74
CA LEU A 119 19.99 -7.16 4.65
C LEU A 119 21.32 -7.64 4.08
N ALA A 120 21.33 -8.08 2.82
CA ALA A 120 22.55 -8.52 2.14
C ALA A 120 23.59 -7.38 2.02
N LYS A 121 23.15 -6.17 1.66
CA LYS A 121 24.04 -5.00 1.54
C LYS A 121 24.76 -4.65 2.84
N PHE A 122 24.10 -4.83 3.98
CA PHE A 122 24.65 -4.51 5.30
C PHE A 122 25.19 -5.71 6.08
N GLY A 123 25.20 -6.92 5.50
CA GLY A 123 25.68 -8.14 6.16
C GLY A 123 24.82 -8.58 7.34
N LEU A 124 23.50 -8.35 7.25
CA LEU A 124 22.51 -8.64 8.30
C LEU A 124 21.60 -9.82 7.93
N GLU A 125 22.01 -10.66 6.98
CA GLU A 125 21.20 -11.81 6.53
C GLU A 125 20.92 -12.77 7.70
N GLY A 126 19.65 -13.10 7.90
CA GLY A 126 19.21 -13.93 9.03
C GLY A 126 18.91 -13.16 10.32
N GLU A 127 19.26 -11.87 10.39
CA GLU A 127 18.95 -11.02 11.54
C GLU A 127 17.49 -10.54 11.53
N ASN A 128 16.92 -10.41 12.73
CA ASN A 128 15.59 -9.84 12.91
C ASN A 128 15.67 -8.34 13.25
N ILE A 129 15.68 -7.50 12.22
CA ILE A 129 15.77 -6.04 12.37
C ILE A 129 14.39 -5.43 12.62
N ILE A 130 14.30 -4.60 13.66
CA ILE A 130 13.09 -3.86 14.05
C ILE A 130 13.24 -2.40 13.62
N CYS A 131 12.35 -1.94 12.74
CA CYS A 131 12.29 -0.59 12.20
C CYS A 131 11.05 0.11 12.74
N ASN A 132 11.22 1.20 13.50
CA ASN A 132 10.12 1.96 14.11
C ASN A 132 9.08 1.06 14.82
N HIS A 133 9.54 0.20 15.72
CA HIS A 133 8.72 -0.76 16.48
C HIS A 133 8.03 -1.88 15.68
N LYS A 134 8.41 -2.07 14.41
CA LYS A 134 7.83 -3.08 13.51
C LYS A 134 8.92 -3.99 12.94
N THR A 135 8.55 -5.18 12.48
CA THR A 135 9.48 -5.96 11.65
C THR A 135 9.81 -5.18 10.38
N MET A 136 11.02 -5.37 9.83
CA MET A 136 11.40 -4.66 8.60
C MET A 136 10.45 -4.95 7.42
N SER A 137 9.88 -6.16 7.32
CA SER A 137 8.85 -6.47 6.32
C SER A 137 7.58 -5.64 6.50
N ASP A 138 7.12 -5.46 7.74
CA ASP A 138 5.93 -4.64 8.03
C ASP A 138 6.20 -3.16 7.82
N PHE A 139 7.39 -2.70 8.21
CA PHE A 139 7.86 -1.34 7.99
C PHE A 139 7.90 -0.98 6.50
N VAL A 140 8.55 -1.82 5.67
CA VAL A 140 8.60 -1.60 4.22
C VAL A 140 7.20 -1.61 3.61
N ARG A 141 6.33 -2.53 4.04
CA ARG A 141 4.95 -2.61 3.53
C ARG A 141 4.12 -1.37 3.85
N GLU A 142 4.30 -0.80 5.04
CA GLU A 142 3.59 0.42 5.46
C GLU A 142 4.08 1.63 4.66
N TYR A 143 5.39 1.83 4.60
CA TYR A 143 5.99 3.04 4.06
C TYR A 143 6.21 3.03 2.54
N SER A 144 6.19 1.86 1.88
CA SER A 144 6.11 1.79 0.40
C SER A 144 4.76 2.24 -0.15
N ALA A 145 3.73 2.27 0.68
CA ALA A 145 2.39 2.74 0.33
C ALA A 145 2.15 4.22 0.67
N GLU A 146 3.15 4.92 1.22
CA GLU A 146 3.08 6.34 1.57
C GLU A 146 4.01 7.19 0.68
N ASN A 147 3.75 8.51 0.62
CA ASN A 147 4.71 9.46 0.05
C ASN A 147 5.87 9.67 1.01
N VAL A 148 6.85 8.77 0.96
CA VAL A 148 8.02 8.80 1.85
C VAL A 148 9.21 9.46 1.17
N VAL A 149 9.85 10.36 1.89
CA VAL A 149 11.19 10.87 1.57
C VAL A 149 12.14 10.36 2.64
N VAL A 150 13.14 9.59 2.23
CA VAL A 150 14.24 9.16 3.11
C VAL A 150 15.25 10.29 3.20
N ARG A 151 15.54 10.75 4.42
CA ARG A 151 16.62 11.72 4.68
C ARG A 151 17.74 11.05 5.46
N THR A 152 18.97 11.35 5.09
CA THR A 152 20.13 10.98 5.89
C THR A 152 20.15 11.80 7.18
N ALA A 153 20.61 11.21 8.29
CA ALA A 153 20.65 11.84 9.63
C ALA A 153 21.59 13.08 9.75
N ALA A 154 22.02 13.66 8.64
CA ALA A 154 22.97 14.77 8.56
C ALA A 154 22.34 16.11 8.13
N GLU A 155 21.01 16.20 8.01
CA GLU A 155 20.27 17.45 7.72
C GLU A 155 19.32 17.84 8.86
#